data_AF-A0A0A1UBP8-F1
#
_entry.id   AF-A0A0A1UBP8-F1
#
_cell.length_a   1.000
_cell.length_b   1.000
_cell.length_c   1.000
_cell.angle_alpha   90.00
_cell.angle_beta   90.00
_cell.angle_gamma   90.00
#
_symmetry.space_group_name_H-M   'P 1'
#
loop_
_entity.id
_entity.type
_entity.pdbx_description
1 polymer ?
#
loop_
_entity_poly.entity_id
_entity_poly.type
_entity_poly.pdbx_seq_one_letter_code
_entity_poly.pdbx_strand_id
1 'polypeptide(L)'
;MKRGKWPTTLDAYFTPKRENTTQYNNDITPSNDKINSLTPIQTLPKLTYIPLADKQRPKRLEDVIGQQMAIGKTSPFYTMILNDEVTSTILYGPPGSGKTSIAAIIQNTTKNRFVRVSATSTGKTELKDIFTEAKRYKKTGKNTILFVDEIHSLNKLQQDAFLPVVEDGTIILIGATTENPSFEVNSALMSRCNLVVLKRLTDEDMVQILKKAIREEYTESLVDINEDALRFIASICDGDARAALNNVERIFLHFGKMSKPNIQMEINQLNEESHKLAEKTEVKDKKDVKLDSKLESNSTIINLNDNKENDEITDSKVQPVDTDEEPPQLKKTETKMNSSETNEDTILLDCKKEEKDAIVPPLHVDKEIILTYEVVQQFLQKTMYKYDKSGEEHYNILSAFHKSLRGSDEDAVMYWLQRMVLAGEDPKNIARRMVACAGEDVGVADPQALILAVNTFQSVQMIGYPECNFCLAQCALYIARAPKSVCTLKAMLLANDLIKKTGALPVPMHIRNAPNALLEKMGYNKGYQYPPMFEGPLEQTYLPDKLINKHIMSYDRFVKKQDKKDIVASKSMDPDFFIKYKH
;
A
#
# COMPACT_ATOMS: atom_id res chain seq x y z
N MET A 1 -23.58 -36.66 -32.47
CA MET A 1 -22.31 -36.69 -31.71
C MET A 1 -21.18 -37.16 -32.61
N LYS A 2 -20.02 -36.49 -32.60
CA LYS A 2 -18.72 -37.06 -33.00
C LYS A 2 -17.69 -36.60 -31.97
N ARG A 3 -16.90 -37.53 -31.40
CA ARG A 3 -15.86 -37.18 -30.42
C ARG A 3 -14.63 -36.63 -31.16
N GLY A 4 -14.43 -35.31 -31.12
CA GLY A 4 -13.18 -34.70 -31.58
C GLY A 4 -12.01 -35.16 -30.70
N LYS A 5 -10.88 -35.49 -31.33
CA LYS A 5 -9.61 -35.69 -30.60
C LYS A 5 -9.08 -34.31 -30.19
N TRP A 6 -8.60 -34.19 -28.96
CA TRP A 6 -7.88 -33.00 -28.49
C TRP A 6 -6.48 -32.95 -29.13
N PRO A 7 -5.94 -31.77 -29.50
CA PRO A 7 -4.56 -31.63 -29.97
C PRO A 7 -3.56 -32.01 -28.88
N THR A 8 -2.38 -32.51 -29.28
CA THR A 8 -1.35 -33.05 -28.37
C THR A 8 -0.07 -32.21 -28.28
N THR A 9 -0.04 -31.01 -28.88
CA THR A 9 1.11 -30.08 -28.85
C THR A 9 0.64 -28.63 -28.68
N LEU A 10 1.49 -27.78 -28.09
CA LEU A 10 1.15 -26.40 -27.72
C LEU A 10 1.03 -25.46 -28.93
N ASP A 11 1.82 -25.70 -29.97
CA ASP A 11 1.98 -24.80 -31.14
C ASP A 11 0.68 -24.56 -31.92
N ALA A 12 -0.26 -25.51 -31.82
CA ALA A 12 -1.58 -25.44 -32.46
C ALA A 12 -2.47 -24.30 -31.93
N TYR A 13 -2.11 -23.65 -30.82
CA TYR A 13 -2.85 -22.50 -30.27
C TYR A 13 -2.42 -21.13 -30.79
N PHE A 14 -1.24 -21.00 -31.42
CA PHE A 14 -0.63 -19.70 -31.70
C PHE A 14 -0.57 -19.31 -33.19
N THR A 15 -1.15 -20.13 -34.09
CA THR A 15 -1.25 -19.81 -35.52
C THR A 15 -2.62 -19.21 -35.87
N PRO A 16 -2.74 -17.89 -36.14
CA PRO A 16 -3.98 -17.33 -36.65
C PRO A 16 -4.25 -17.86 -38.06
N LYS A 17 -5.44 -18.41 -38.30
CA LYS A 17 -5.88 -18.74 -39.66
C LYS A 17 -6.05 -17.45 -40.46
N ARG A 18 -5.22 -17.25 -41.48
CA ARG A 18 -5.47 -16.21 -42.48
C ARG A 18 -6.66 -16.62 -43.33
N GLU A 19 -7.78 -15.94 -43.14
CA GLU A 19 -8.84 -15.89 -44.16
C GLU A 19 -8.48 -14.82 -45.19
N ASN A 20 -8.94 -14.99 -46.43
CA ASN A 20 -8.48 -14.19 -47.56
C ASN A 20 -9.22 -12.84 -47.62
N THR A 21 -8.50 -11.74 -47.40
CA THR A 21 -8.94 -10.40 -47.82
C THR A 21 -8.18 -9.93 -49.06
N THR A 22 -8.91 -9.23 -49.93
CA THR A 22 -8.51 -8.87 -51.29
C THR A 22 -7.37 -7.85 -51.36
N GLN A 23 -6.60 -7.92 -52.45
CA GLN A 23 -5.59 -6.93 -52.81
C GLN A 23 -6.20 -5.53 -52.97
N TYR A 24 -5.46 -4.50 -52.52
CA TYR A 24 -5.51 -3.16 -53.10
C TYR A 24 -4.06 -2.66 -53.27
N ASN A 25 -3.83 -1.83 -54.29
CA ASN A 25 -2.48 -1.59 -54.82
C ASN A 25 -1.63 -0.64 -53.96
N ASN A 26 -0.31 -0.86 -54.02
CA ASN A 26 0.67 0.17 -53.71
C ASN A 26 0.64 1.25 -54.81
N ASP A 27 0.59 2.51 -54.42
CA ASP A 27 1.26 3.62 -55.11
C ASP A 27 1.26 4.87 -54.18
N ILE A 28 1.98 5.93 -54.58
CA ILE A 28 2.23 7.16 -53.81
C ILE A 28 3.28 6.99 -52.69
N THR A 29 4.55 7.21 -53.05
CA THR A 29 5.60 7.67 -52.12
C THR A 29 5.62 9.20 -52.06
N PRO A 30 5.49 9.84 -50.88
CA PRO A 30 5.72 11.28 -50.73
C PRO A 30 7.22 11.63 -50.82
N SER A 31 7.55 12.72 -51.52
CA SER A 31 8.93 13.25 -51.60
C SER A 31 9.34 14.02 -50.34
N ASN A 32 10.64 14.05 -50.05
CA ASN A 32 11.18 14.38 -48.72
C ASN A 32 11.31 15.90 -48.41
N ASP A 33 10.95 16.78 -49.35
CA ASP A 33 11.49 18.16 -49.41
C ASP A 33 10.61 19.24 -48.75
N LYS A 34 9.83 18.92 -47.71
CA LYS A 34 8.92 19.88 -47.03
C LYS A 34 8.91 19.87 -45.50
N ILE A 35 9.97 19.39 -44.84
CA ILE A 35 10.06 19.34 -43.37
C ILE A 35 10.81 20.55 -42.77
N ASN A 36 11.70 21.21 -43.52
CA ASN A 36 12.63 22.24 -43.01
C ASN A 36 12.08 23.68 -43.06
N SER A 37 10.85 23.92 -42.59
CA SER A 37 10.29 25.29 -42.51
C SER A 37 9.36 25.57 -41.31
N LEU A 38 9.30 24.67 -40.33
CA LEU A 38 8.63 24.95 -39.05
C LEU A 38 9.61 25.65 -38.09
N THR A 39 9.23 26.85 -37.63
CA THR A 39 10.00 27.62 -36.65
C THR A 39 10.12 26.87 -35.32
N PRO A 40 11.18 27.12 -34.52
CA PRO A 40 11.30 26.51 -33.19
C PRO A 40 10.05 26.79 -32.36
N ILE A 41 9.40 25.73 -31.87
CA ILE A 41 8.33 25.86 -30.89
C ILE A 41 8.96 26.54 -29.67
N GLN A 42 8.54 27.77 -29.40
CA GLN A 42 8.92 28.46 -28.17
C GLN A 42 8.48 27.57 -27.01
N THR A 43 9.46 27.07 -26.24
CA THR A 43 9.19 26.18 -25.11
C THR A 43 8.53 26.98 -24.00
N LEU A 44 7.20 27.07 -24.06
CA LEU A 44 6.36 27.48 -22.95
C LEU A 44 6.83 26.73 -21.70
N PRO A 45 7.01 27.43 -20.56
CA PRO A 45 7.48 26.78 -19.35
C PRO A 45 6.50 25.67 -18.98
N LYS A 46 7.00 24.45 -18.82
CA LYS A 46 6.18 23.34 -18.31
C LYS A 46 5.69 23.75 -16.93
N LEU A 47 4.39 24.06 -16.81
CA LEU A 47 3.72 24.25 -15.53
C LEU A 47 3.80 22.93 -14.76
N THR A 48 4.79 22.81 -13.89
CA THR A 48 4.98 21.64 -13.04
C THR A 48 3.83 21.56 -12.06
N TYR A 49 2.98 20.56 -12.21
CA TYR A 49 1.92 20.24 -11.26
C TYR A 49 2.54 19.94 -9.89
N ILE A 50 2.13 20.70 -8.87
CA ILE A 50 2.49 20.50 -7.46
C ILE A 50 1.19 20.10 -6.75
N PRO A 51 1.09 18.90 -6.15
CA PRO A 51 -0.10 18.45 -5.44
C PRO A 51 -0.49 19.40 -4.30
N LEU A 52 -1.78 19.53 -4.02
CA LEU A 52 -2.34 20.35 -2.96
C LEU A 52 -1.69 20.02 -1.60
N ALA A 53 -1.48 18.73 -1.30
CA ALA A 53 -0.85 18.26 -0.07
C ALA A 53 0.62 18.72 0.11
N ASP A 54 1.28 19.14 -0.98
CA ASP A 54 2.64 19.68 -0.95
C ASP A 54 2.67 21.22 -0.94
N LYS A 55 1.70 21.88 -1.58
CA LYS A 55 1.50 23.33 -1.46
C LYS A 55 1.11 23.73 -0.04
N GLN A 56 0.18 22.98 0.56
CA GLN A 56 -0.41 23.22 1.88
C GLN A 56 0.48 22.75 3.05
N ARG A 57 1.76 22.49 2.81
CA ARG A 57 2.71 22.18 3.89
C ARG A 57 2.90 23.43 4.77
N PRO A 58 2.72 23.32 6.11
CA PRO A 58 2.93 24.42 7.03
C PRO A 58 4.36 24.98 6.96
N LYS A 59 4.51 26.31 7.06
CA LYS A 59 5.81 27.00 6.89
C LYS A 59 6.46 27.33 8.23
N ARG A 60 5.66 27.46 9.29
CA ARG A 60 6.08 27.67 10.69
C ARG A 60 5.51 26.56 11.59
N LEU A 61 6.10 26.36 12.77
CA LEU A 61 5.57 25.44 13.79
C LEU A 61 4.14 25.83 14.23
N GLU A 62 3.84 27.13 14.22
CA GLU A 62 2.53 27.69 14.58
C GLU A 62 1.43 27.38 13.54
N ASP A 63 1.80 27.01 12.31
CA ASP A 63 0.87 26.60 11.26
C ASP A 63 0.43 25.12 11.39
N VAL A 64 1.01 24.35 12.30
CA VAL A 64 0.79 22.89 12.39
C VAL A 64 -0.36 22.55 13.33
N ILE A 65 -1.34 21.81 12.81
CA ILE A 65 -2.60 21.47 13.46
C ILE A 65 -2.52 20.04 14.07
N GLY A 66 -3.23 19.77 15.17
CA GLY A 66 -3.40 18.45 15.80
C GLY A 66 -2.20 17.76 16.46
N GLN A 67 -1.02 18.38 16.51
CA GLN A 67 0.20 17.77 17.10
C GLN A 67 0.71 18.52 18.34
N GLN A 68 -0.17 19.17 19.09
CA GLN A 68 0.17 20.08 20.20
C GLN A 68 0.94 19.39 21.34
N MET A 69 0.78 18.08 21.55
CA MET A 69 1.60 17.33 22.53
C MET A 69 3.05 17.14 22.09
N ALA A 70 3.32 17.08 20.78
CA ALA A 70 4.64 16.81 20.23
C ALA A 70 5.40 18.09 19.88
N ILE A 71 4.70 19.11 19.37
CA ILE A 71 5.27 20.37 18.86
C ILE A 71 4.49 21.62 19.31
N GLY A 72 3.64 21.53 20.33
CA GLY A 72 3.04 22.72 20.95
C GLY A 72 4.07 23.54 21.72
N LYS A 73 3.70 24.78 22.09
CA LYS A 73 4.62 25.76 22.72
C LYS A 73 5.23 25.34 24.07
N THR A 74 4.72 24.27 24.67
CA THR A 74 5.21 23.64 25.92
C THR A 74 6.08 22.39 25.68
N SER A 75 6.21 21.91 24.44
CA SER A 75 7.05 20.76 24.10
C SER A 75 8.53 21.14 24.11
N PRO A 76 9.43 20.34 24.72
CA PRO A 76 10.88 20.54 24.59
C PRO A 76 11.34 20.60 23.13
N PHE A 77 10.73 19.79 22.25
CA PHE A 77 11.10 19.74 20.83
C PHE A 77 10.72 21.02 20.08
N TYR A 78 9.66 21.73 20.49
CA TYR A 78 9.33 23.05 19.94
C TYR A 78 10.42 24.08 20.27
N THR A 79 10.86 24.13 21.52
CA THR A 79 11.96 25.01 21.96
C THR A 79 13.26 24.71 21.24
N MET A 80 13.62 23.43 21.09
CA MET A 80 14.83 22.99 20.38
C MET A 80 14.84 23.44 18.91
N ILE A 81 13.69 23.40 18.22
CA ILE A 81 13.59 23.86 16.82
C ILE A 81 13.69 25.39 16.74
N LEU A 82 13.05 26.14 17.66
CA LEU A 82 13.16 27.61 17.68
C LEU A 82 14.58 28.11 17.98
N ASN A 83 15.33 27.41 18.83
CA ASN A 83 16.70 27.78 19.18
C ASN A 83 17.75 27.35 18.13
N ASP A 84 17.39 26.51 17.15
CA ASP A 84 18.32 25.79 16.26
C ASP A 84 19.25 24.80 17.02
N GLU A 85 18.72 24.23 18.12
CA GLU A 85 19.38 23.29 19.05
C GLU A 85 18.82 21.86 18.92
N VAL A 86 18.36 21.49 17.72
CA VAL A 86 17.78 20.17 17.44
C VAL A 86 18.83 19.07 17.58
N THR A 87 18.60 18.09 18.45
CA THR A 87 19.41 16.87 18.56
C THR A 87 18.82 15.73 17.73
N SER A 88 19.59 14.65 17.55
CA SER A 88 19.12 13.46 16.83
C SER A 88 17.77 12.96 17.38
N THR A 89 16.82 12.71 16.49
CA THR A 89 15.40 12.52 16.81
C THR A 89 14.76 11.54 15.81
N ILE A 90 13.88 10.67 16.28
CA ILE A 90 13.00 9.83 15.46
C ILE A 90 11.56 10.35 15.57
N LEU A 91 10.99 10.78 14.45
CA LEU A 91 9.59 11.13 14.27
C LEU A 91 8.80 9.85 13.96
N TYR A 92 8.07 9.31 14.93
CA TYR A 92 7.19 8.15 14.75
C TYR A 92 5.73 8.60 14.69
N GLY A 93 4.95 8.04 13.77
CA GLY A 93 3.51 8.27 13.70
C GLY A 93 2.89 7.76 12.41
N PRO A 94 1.55 7.74 12.29
CA PRO A 94 0.84 7.21 11.11
C PRO A 94 1.18 8.00 9.83
N PRO A 95 0.77 7.51 8.63
CA PRO A 95 0.77 8.34 7.42
C PRO A 95 -0.09 9.61 7.63
N GLY A 96 0.16 10.66 6.85
CA GLY A 96 -0.50 11.96 6.98
C GLY A 96 -0.15 12.82 8.21
N SER A 97 0.34 12.24 9.32
CA SER A 97 0.57 12.89 10.63
C SER A 97 1.56 14.08 10.68
N GLY A 98 2.09 14.54 9.54
CA GLY A 98 2.94 15.73 9.47
C GLY A 98 4.45 15.51 9.63
N LYS A 99 4.95 14.27 9.81
CA LYS A 99 6.40 13.96 9.90
C LYS A 99 7.25 14.71 8.86
N THR A 100 6.87 14.58 7.58
CA THR A 100 7.53 15.21 6.44
C THR A 100 7.44 16.75 6.46
N SER A 101 6.37 17.31 7.04
CA SER A 101 6.13 18.75 7.13
C SER A 101 6.94 19.40 8.25
N ILE A 102 7.03 18.74 9.42
CA ILE A 102 7.91 19.15 10.53
C ILE A 102 9.37 19.22 10.05
N ALA A 103 9.82 18.22 9.27
CA ALA A 103 11.14 18.24 8.66
C ALA A 103 11.37 19.44 7.71
N ALA A 104 10.36 19.84 6.94
CA ALA A 104 10.43 21.02 6.08
C ALA A 104 10.46 22.34 6.89
N ILE A 105 9.75 22.43 8.02
CA ILE A 105 9.83 23.58 8.93
C ILE A 105 11.24 23.68 9.53
N ILE A 106 11.81 22.56 9.98
CA ILE A 106 13.20 22.52 10.50
C ILE A 106 14.18 22.96 9.42
N GLN A 107 14.04 22.45 8.18
CA GLN A 107 14.85 22.86 7.03
C GLN A 107 14.80 24.37 6.74
N ASN A 108 13.64 25.01 6.95
CA ASN A 108 13.46 26.46 6.74
C ASN A 108 13.89 27.32 7.93
N THR A 109 14.04 26.74 9.12
CA THR A 109 14.35 27.46 10.38
C THR A 109 15.84 27.37 10.74
N THR A 110 16.50 26.26 10.38
CA THR A 110 17.89 25.98 10.75
C THR A 110 18.92 26.82 9.98
N LYS A 111 20.01 27.19 10.65
CA LYS A 111 21.23 27.78 10.06
C LYS A 111 22.29 26.70 9.77
N ASN A 112 22.08 25.48 10.25
CA ASN A 112 22.90 24.32 9.97
C ASN A 112 22.62 23.79 8.55
N ARG A 113 23.52 22.96 8.01
CA ARG A 113 23.28 22.36 6.69
C ARG A 113 22.19 21.30 6.79
N PHE A 114 21.06 21.47 6.11
CA PHE A 114 20.03 20.44 6.00
C PHE A 114 20.25 19.56 4.75
N VAL A 115 20.19 18.25 4.91
CA VAL A 115 20.23 17.25 3.83
C VAL A 115 19.04 16.32 3.98
N ARG A 116 18.34 16.04 2.88
CA ARG A 116 17.13 15.20 2.86
C ARG A 116 17.37 13.97 2.00
N VAL A 117 17.12 12.78 2.55
CA VAL A 117 17.15 11.50 1.83
C VAL A 117 15.87 10.69 2.07
N SER A 118 15.61 9.69 1.24
CA SER A 118 14.51 8.74 1.39
C SER A 118 15.08 7.33 1.41
N ALA A 119 14.86 6.61 2.52
CA ALA A 119 15.46 5.29 2.75
C ALA A 119 15.15 4.27 1.65
N THR A 120 13.98 4.41 1.01
CA THR A 120 13.52 3.54 -0.09
C THR A 120 14.30 3.70 -1.39
N SER A 121 14.99 4.83 -1.60
CA SER A 121 15.78 5.11 -2.83
C SER A 121 17.28 5.22 -2.59
N THR A 122 17.71 5.49 -1.35
CA THR A 122 19.07 5.94 -1.07
C THR A 122 20.08 4.79 -0.92
N GLY A 123 21.17 4.88 -1.68
CA GLY A 123 22.19 3.83 -1.78
C GLY A 123 23.21 3.81 -0.63
N LYS A 124 23.89 2.67 -0.43
CA LYS A 124 25.01 2.54 0.54
C LYS A 124 26.24 3.39 0.17
N THR A 125 26.39 3.73 -1.12
CA THR A 125 27.39 4.69 -1.62
C THR A 125 27.00 6.11 -1.23
N GLU A 126 25.80 6.54 -1.64
CA GLU A 126 25.23 7.86 -1.38
C GLU A 126 25.27 8.25 0.12
N LEU A 127 24.91 7.34 1.03
CA LEU A 127 25.06 7.57 2.48
C LEU A 127 26.52 7.84 2.89
N LYS A 128 27.50 7.11 2.35
CA LYS A 128 28.92 7.35 2.64
C LYS A 128 29.41 8.69 2.09
N ASP A 129 28.91 9.10 0.93
CA ASP A 129 29.27 10.37 0.31
C ASP A 129 28.72 11.54 1.14
N ILE A 130 27.46 11.46 1.57
CA ILE A 130 26.82 12.39 2.52
C ILE A 130 27.60 12.44 3.85
N PHE A 131 27.95 11.30 4.44
CA PHE A 131 28.74 11.26 5.69
C PHE A 131 30.14 11.85 5.49
N THR A 132 30.77 11.63 4.34
CA THR A 132 32.10 12.19 4.01
C THR A 132 32.02 13.70 3.85
N GLU A 133 30.96 14.22 3.24
CA GLU A 133 30.73 15.65 3.09
C GLU A 133 30.39 16.32 4.43
N ALA A 134 29.55 15.69 5.26
CA ALA A 134 29.25 16.15 6.61
C ALA A 134 30.53 16.23 7.48
N LYS A 135 31.45 15.24 7.39
CA LYS A 135 32.76 15.29 8.06
C LYS A 135 33.67 16.41 7.56
N ARG A 136 33.50 16.90 6.32
CA ARG A 136 34.17 18.11 5.82
C ARG A 136 33.50 19.37 6.37
N TYR A 137 32.17 19.43 6.34
CA TYR A 137 31.40 20.58 6.82
C TYR A 137 31.61 20.85 8.31
N LYS A 138 31.65 19.80 9.13
CA LYS A 138 31.95 19.85 10.57
C LYS A 138 33.27 20.57 10.90
N LYS A 139 34.30 20.45 10.04
CA LYS A 139 35.59 21.15 10.23
C LYS A 139 35.49 22.67 10.07
N THR A 140 34.37 23.17 9.54
CA THR A 140 34.06 24.61 9.46
C THR A 140 33.30 25.15 10.68
N GLY A 141 33.09 24.31 11.71
CA GLY A 141 32.35 24.67 12.92
C GLY A 141 30.83 24.64 12.76
N LYS A 142 30.31 23.95 11.73
CA LYS A 142 28.87 23.84 11.44
C LYS A 142 28.40 22.40 11.39
N ASN A 143 27.23 22.13 11.95
CA ASN A 143 26.63 20.80 11.94
C ASN A 143 25.87 20.53 10.64
N THR A 144 25.59 19.24 10.38
CA THR A 144 24.72 18.80 9.28
C THR A 144 23.51 18.06 9.86
N ILE A 145 22.30 18.56 9.60
CA ILE A 145 21.05 17.86 9.88
C ILE A 145 20.76 16.95 8.69
N LEU A 146 20.64 15.64 8.94
CA LEU A 146 20.31 14.64 7.94
C LEU A 146 18.92 14.07 8.23
N PHE A 147 17.93 14.46 7.41
CA PHE A 147 16.60 13.89 7.46
C PHE A 147 16.50 12.63 6.60
N VAL A 148 15.95 11.56 7.17
CA VAL A 148 15.73 10.26 6.50
C VAL A 148 14.25 9.92 6.54
N ASP A 149 13.53 10.04 5.41
CA ASP A 149 12.14 9.58 5.32
C ASP A 149 12.08 8.04 5.24
N GLU A 150 11.11 7.46 5.95
CA GLU A 150 10.86 6.01 6.11
C GLU A 150 12.09 5.18 6.54
N ILE A 151 12.77 5.60 7.61
CA ILE A 151 14.03 5.03 8.10
C ILE A 151 13.99 3.52 8.39
N HIS A 152 12.82 2.92 8.65
CA HIS A 152 12.64 1.47 8.77
C HIS A 152 13.04 0.71 7.49
N SER A 153 12.94 1.34 6.31
CA SER A 153 13.33 0.76 5.03
C SER A 153 14.85 0.56 4.88
N LEU A 154 15.68 1.11 5.77
CA LEU A 154 17.13 0.87 5.80
C LEU A 154 17.44 -0.47 6.47
N ASN A 155 18.24 -1.33 5.81
CA ASN A 155 18.69 -2.56 6.45
C ASN A 155 19.65 -2.28 7.63
N LYS A 156 19.79 -3.23 8.55
CA LYS A 156 20.58 -3.05 9.79
C LYS A 156 22.01 -2.57 9.52
N LEU A 157 22.69 -3.08 8.50
CA LEU A 157 24.05 -2.65 8.11
C LEU A 157 24.11 -1.23 7.49
N GLN A 158 22.98 -0.66 7.04
CA GLN A 158 22.87 0.76 6.73
C GLN A 158 22.64 1.58 8.00
N GLN A 159 21.74 1.15 8.89
CA GLN A 159 21.46 1.83 10.16
C GLN A 159 22.70 1.90 11.07
N ASP A 160 23.47 0.82 11.16
CA ASP A 160 24.72 0.73 11.94
C ASP A 160 25.77 1.75 11.46
N ALA A 161 25.73 2.15 10.18
CA ALA A 161 26.65 3.13 9.63
C ALA A 161 26.38 4.57 10.12
N PHE A 162 25.19 4.84 10.68
CA PHE A 162 24.88 6.14 11.31
C PHE A 162 25.48 6.26 12.71
N LEU A 163 25.69 5.15 13.43
CA LEU A 163 26.15 5.16 14.83
C LEU A 163 27.40 6.04 15.06
N PRO A 164 28.55 5.84 14.37
CA PRO A 164 29.75 6.63 14.65
C PRO A 164 29.64 8.10 14.25
N VAL A 165 28.75 8.45 13.30
CA VAL A 165 28.56 9.84 12.85
C VAL A 165 27.49 10.59 13.64
N VAL A 166 26.61 9.89 14.33
CA VAL A 166 25.73 10.44 15.37
C VAL A 166 26.50 10.58 16.69
N GLU A 167 27.25 9.57 17.10
CA GLU A 167 28.08 9.58 18.33
C GLU A 167 29.12 10.69 18.33
N ASP A 168 29.90 10.83 17.25
CA ASP A 168 30.92 11.88 17.17
C ASP A 168 30.32 13.29 17.00
N GLY A 169 29.02 13.41 16.71
CA GLY A 169 28.32 14.67 16.43
C GLY A 169 28.54 15.22 15.00
N THR A 170 28.87 14.38 14.01
CA THR A 170 29.00 14.80 12.60
C THR A 170 27.65 15.10 11.97
N ILE A 171 26.64 14.28 12.29
CA ILE A 171 25.26 14.49 11.85
C ILE A 171 24.30 14.58 13.03
N ILE A 172 23.29 15.43 12.87
CA ILE A 172 22.05 15.41 13.64
C ILE A 172 21.05 14.60 12.80
N LEU A 173 20.72 13.40 13.24
CA LEU A 173 19.82 12.51 12.49
C LEU A 173 18.36 12.84 12.78
N ILE A 174 17.55 13.11 11.76
CA ILE A 174 16.08 13.20 11.91
C ILE A 174 15.45 12.07 11.09
N GLY A 175 15.21 10.92 11.70
CA GLY A 175 14.53 9.80 11.05
C GLY A 175 13.01 9.96 11.11
N ALA A 176 12.28 9.64 10.06
CA ALA A 176 10.82 9.52 10.08
C ALA A 176 10.39 8.08 9.80
N THR A 177 9.36 7.59 10.49
CA THR A 177 8.81 6.23 10.26
C THR A 177 7.30 6.15 10.51
N THR A 178 6.60 5.38 9.68
CA THR A 178 5.24 4.89 9.90
C THR A 178 5.18 3.64 10.80
N GLU A 179 6.19 2.78 10.73
CA GLU A 179 6.30 1.54 11.50
C GLU A 179 6.94 1.79 12.88
N ASN A 180 6.64 0.92 13.86
CA ASN A 180 7.05 1.11 15.25
C ASN A 180 8.59 1.01 15.40
N PRO A 181 9.27 2.10 15.82
CA PRO A 181 10.73 2.14 15.85
C PRO A 181 11.37 1.18 16.85
N SER A 182 10.64 0.62 17.82
CA SER A 182 11.21 -0.36 18.76
C SER A 182 11.52 -1.74 18.12
N PHE A 183 11.01 -1.99 16.91
CA PHE A 183 11.23 -3.25 16.18
C PHE A 183 12.15 -3.05 14.97
N GLU A 184 11.90 -2.00 14.17
CA GLU A 184 12.58 -1.80 12.89
C GLU A 184 13.84 -0.91 12.95
N VAL A 185 13.96 -0.05 13.97
CA VAL A 185 15.17 0.78 14.17
C VAL A 185 16.08 0.10 15.20
N ASN A 186 17.37 -0.01 14.90
CA ASN A 186 18.36 -0.60 15.79
C ASN A 186 18.32 0.11 17.17
N SER A 187 18.21 -0.68 18.24
CA SER A 187 18.22 -0.19 19.63
C SER A 187 19.43 0.69 19.96
N ALA A 188 20.59 0.44 19.34
CA ALA A 188 21.77 1.29 19.48
C ALA A 188 21.58 2.69 18.88
N LEU A 189 20.83 2.82 17.78
CA LEU A 189 20.52 4.11 17.16
C LEU A 189 19.39 4.82 17.93
N MET A 190 18.37 4.06 18.37
CA MET A 190 17.31 4.55 19.26
C MET A 190 17.86 5.11 20.57
N SER A 191 18.85 4.46 21.20
CA SER A 191 19.46 4.95 22.45
C SER A 191 20.29 6.23 22.29
N ARG A 192 20.38 6.78 21.07
CA ARG A 192 21.11 8.01 20.69
C ARG A 192 20.19 9.06 20.06
N CYS A 193 18.87 8.80 20.01
CA CYS A 193 17.87 9.68 19.40
C CYS A 193 16.68 9.90 20.35
N ASN A 194 16.17 11.13 20.41
CA ASN A 194 14.89 11.40 21.06
C ASN A 194 13.74 10.75 20.27
N LEU A 195 12.73 10.20 20.94
CA LEU A 195 11.53 9.70 20.26
C LEU A 195 10.40 10.73 20.38
N VAL A 196 9.95 11.26 19.24
CA VAL A 196 8.81 12.18 19.15
C VAL A 196 7.67 11.44 18.45
N VAL A 197 6.56 11.26 19.18
CA VAL A 197 5.39 10.51 18.71
C VAL A 197 4.31 11.48 18.23
N LEU A 198 3.96 11.37 16.95
CA LEU A 198 2.85 12.08 16.32
C LEU A 198 1.61 11.18 16.31
N LYS A 199 0.44 11.74 16.63
CA LYS A 199 -0.83 11.01 16.67
C LYS A 199 -1.53 11.05 15.30
N ARG A 200 -2.60 10.27 15.15
CA ARG A 200 -3.64 10.58 14.14
C ARG A 200 -4.24 11.95 14.47
N LEU A 201 -4.57 12.72 13.45
CA LEU A 201 -5.27 14.00 13.61
C LEU A 201 -6.75 13.73 13.94
N THR A 202 -7.39 14.62 14.70
CA THR A 202 -8.83 14.53 14.96
C THR A 202 -9.64 15.00 13.74
N ASP A 203 -10.93 14.65 13.67
CA ASP A 203 -11.80 15.14 12.59
C ASP A 203 -11.90 16.68 12.61
N GLU A 204 -11.90 17.31 13.80
CA GLU A 204 -11.80 18.76 13.97
C GLU A 204 -10.49 19.35 13.41
N ASP A 205 -9.34 18.72 13.68
CA ASP A 205 -8.05 19.14 13.12
C ASP A 205 -8.06 19.01 11.59
N MET A 206 -8.61 17.91 11.08
CA MET A 206 -8.71 17.60 9.65
C MET A 206 -9.61 18.61 8.94
N VAL A 207 -10.80 18.91 9.47
CA VAL A 207 -11.71 19.93 8.92
C VAL A 207 -11.06 21.33 8.93
N GLN A 208 -10.24 21.67 9.92
CA GLN A 208 -9.47 22.92 9.91
C GLN A 208 -8.43 22.95 8.77
N ILE A 209 -7.69 21.86 8.56
CA ILE A 209 -6.72 21.72 7.45
C ILE A 209 -7.43 21.87 6.09
N LEU A 210 -8.58 21.21 5.89
CA LEU A 210 -9.32 21.30 4.62
C LEU A 210 -9.93 22.69 4.40
N LYS A 211 -10.52 23.31 5.43
CA LYS A 211 -11.04 24.69 5.36
C LYS A 211 -9.94 25.70 5.05
N LYS A 212 -8.72 25.51 5.55
CA LYS A 212 -7.54 26.32 5.20
C LYS A 212 -7.18 26.14 3.72
N ALA A 213 -7.00 24.91 3.27
CA ALA A 213 -6.62 24.60 1.89
C ALA A 213 -7.60 25.16 0.85
N ILE A 214 -8.91 25.03 1.10
CA ILE A 214 -9.96 25.58 0.22
C ILE A 214 -9.94 27.11 0.19
N ARG A 215 -9.64 27.77 1.32
CA ARG A 215 -9.53 29.23 1.41
C ARG A 215 -8.27 29.78 0.74
N GLU A 216 -7.17 29.02 0.69
CA GLU A 216 -5.89 29.49 0.13
C GLU A 216 -5.73 29.18 -1.37
N GLU A 217 -6.25 28.05 -1.86
CA GLU A 217 -5.95 27.54 -3.20
C GLU A 217 -7.15 27.56 -4.17
N TYR A 218 -8.37 27.72 -3.66
CA TYR A 218 -9.62 27.65 -4.44
C TYR A 218 -10.54 28.87 -4.20
N THR A 219 -9.94 30.05 -3.99
CA THR A 219 -10.65 31.35 -3.87
C THR A 219 -11.46 31.70 -5.11
N GLU A 220 -10.91 31.46 -6.30
CA GLU A 220 -11.53 31.76 -7.60
C GLU A 220 -12.50 30.66 -8.09
N SER A 221 -12.76 29.64 -7.26
CA SER A 221 -13.68 28.55 -7.58
C SER A 221 -15.14 28.97 -7.44
N LEU A 222 -15.95 28.70 -8.46
CA LEU A 222 -17.42 28.78 -8.41
C LEU A 222 -18.05 27.76 -7.44
N VAL A 223 -17.26 26.77 -7.00
CA VAL A 223 -17.68 25.61 -6.21
C VAL A 223 -17.04 25.63 -4.82
N ASP A 224 -17.81 25.32 -3.79
CA ASP A 224 -17.35 25.09 -2.41
C ASP A 224 -17.83 23.73 -1.87
N ILE A 225 -17.34 23.33 -0.70
CA ILE A 225 -17.72 22.07 -0.03
C ILE A 225 -18.38 22.37 1.32
N ASN A 226 -19.58 21.83 1.58
CA ASN A 226 -20.28 21.97 2.86
C ASN A 226 -19.45 21.37 4.03
N GLU A 227 -19.59 21.91 5.24
CA GLU A 227 -18.90 21.38 6.43
C GLU A 227 -19.22 19.91 6.72
N ASP A 228 -20.46 19.46 6.49
CA ASP A 228 -20.83 18.05 6.65
C ASP A 228 -20.08 17.13 5.67
N ALA A 229 -19.83 17.62 4.45
CA ALA A 229 -19.03 16.93 3.45
C ALA A 229 -17.52 16.97 3.79
N LEU A 230 -17.03 18.04 4.42
CA LEU A 230 -15.65 18.09 4.95
C LEU A 230 -15.46 17.14 6.14
N ARG A 231 -16.46 17.02 7.02
CA ARG A 231 -16.49 16.04 8.13
C ARG A 231 -16.49 14.61 7.59
N PHE A 232 -17.25 14.33 6.53
CA PHE A 232 -17.19 13.05 5.83
C PHE A 232 -15.80 12.76 5.24
N ILE A 233 -15.17 13.74 4.57
CA ILE A 233 -13.80 13.58 4.03
C ILE A 233 -12.78 13.34 5.15
N ALA A 234 -12.94 13.98 6.32
CA ALA A 234 -12.10 13.72 7.49
C ALA A 234 -12.26 12.27 7.99
N SER A 235 -13.50 11.83 8.24
CA SER A 235 -13.77 10.52 8.83
C SER A 235 -13.34 9.35 7.95
N ILE A 236 -13.49 9.44 6.61
CA ILE A 236 -13.01 8.39 5.69
C ILE A 236 -11.48 8.35 5.54
N CYS A 237 -10.77 9.35 6.06
CA CYS A 237 -9.31 9.45 5.98
C CYS A 237 -8.59 9.11 7.30
N ASP A 238 -9.31 8.81 8.39
CA ASP A 238 -8.72 8.22 9.62
C ASP A 238 -7.50 9.04 10.13
N GLY A 239 -7.60 10.36 10.08
CA GLY A 239 -6.54 11.29 10.48
C GLY A 239 -5.34 11.43 9.52
N ASP A 240 -5.37 10.90 8.30
CA ASP A 240 -4.37 11.14 7.26
C ASP A 240 -4.70 12.42 6.44
N ALA A 241 -4.10 13.54 6.83
CA ALA A 241 -4.26 14.82 6.14
C ALA A 241 -3.80 14.82 4.67
N ARG A 242 -2.84 13.97 4.28
CA ARG A 242 -2.40 13.86 2.88
C ARG A 242 -3.49 13.20 2.03
N ALA A 243 -4.12 12.14 2.55
CA ALA A 243 -5.26 11.49 1.89
C ALA A 243 -6.46 12.43 1.75
N ALA A 244 -6.78 13.19 2.80
CA ALA A 244 -7.91 14.13 2.79
C ALA A 244 -7.68 15.32 1.83
N LEU A 245 -6.48 15.92 1.83
CA LEU A 245 -6.12 16.98 0.88
C LEU A 245 -6.15 16.46 -0.58
N ASN A 246 -5.67 15.24 -0.84
CA ASN A 246 -5.78 14.63 -2.16
C ASN A 246 -7.25 14.41 -2.59
N ASN A 247 -8.15 14.07 -1.67
CA ASN A 247 -9.58 13.93 -1.98
C ASN A 247 -10.23 15.29 -2.30
N VAL A 248 -9.91 16.36 -1.56
CA VAL A 248 -10.34 17.73 -1.90
C VAL A 248 -9.78 18.15 -3.26
N GLU A 249 -8.49 17.96 -3.51
CA GLU A 249 -7.88 18.29 -4.81
C GLU A 249 -8.56 17.57 -5.98
N ARG A 250 -8.93 16.28 -5.82
CA ARG A 250 -9.68 15.52 -6.83
C ARG A 250 -11.07 16.11 -7.11
N ILE A 251 -11.78 16.60 -6.09
CA ILE A 251 -13.09 17.27 -6.23
C ILE A 251 -12.93 18.55 -7.05
N PHE A 252 -12.00 19.43 -6.66
CA PHE A 252 -11.78 20.71 -7.36
C PHE A 252 -11.20 20.53 -8.78
N LEU A 253 -10.32 19.54 -9.01
CA LEU A 253 -9.79 19.21 -10.35
C LEU A 253 -10.84 18.61 -11.30
N HIS A 254 -11.97 18.13 -10.78
CA HIS A 254 -13.11 17.64 -11.54
C HIS A 254 -14.09 18.78 -11.84
N PHE A 255 -14.77 19.31 -10.82
CA PHE A 255 -15.81 20.31 -10.99
C PHE A 255 -15.27 21.67 -11.46
N GLY A 256 -14.07 22.07 -11.04
CA GLY A 256 -13.44 23.35 -11.40
C GLY A 256 -13.04 23.50 -12.88
N LYS A 257 -13.18 22.44 -13.69
CA LYS A 257 -12.98 22.49 -15.15
C LYS A 257 -14.29 22.57 -15.94
N MET A 258 -15.43 22.58 -15.26
CA MET A 258 -16.75 22.48 -15.88
C MET A 258 -17.46 23.83 -15.93
N SER A 259 -18.33 24.00 -16.92
CA SER A 259 -19.25 25.14 -16.96
C SER A 259 -20.37 24.95 -15.92
N LYS A 260 -20.88 26.06 -15.38
CA LYS A 260 -22.00 26.11 -14.41
C LYS A 260 -23.17 25.14 -14.72
N PRO A 261 -23.72 25.05 -15.95
CA PRO A 261 -24.79 24.08 -16.25
C PRO A 261 -24.34 22.62 -16.19
N ASN A 262 -23.09 22.30 -16.54
CA ASN A 262 -22.57 20.94 -16.48
C ASN A 262 -22.39 20.49 -15.02
N ILE A 263 -21.90 21.38 -14.15
CA ILE A 263 -21.78 21.14 -12.70
C ILE A 263 -23.16 20.79 -12.12
N GLN A 264 -24.19 21.58 -12.43
CA GLN A 264 -25.54 21.32 -11.95
C GLN A 264 -26.12 20.01 -12.50
N MET A 265 -25.85 19.68 -13.77
CA MET A 265 -26.31 18.42 -14.36
C MET A 265 -25.66 17.20 -13.69
N GLU A 266 -24.38 17.26 -13.36
CA GLU A 266 -23.68 16.16 -12.67
C GLU A 266 -24.08 16.05 -11.18
N ILE A 267 -24.27 17.18 -10.48
CA ILE A 267 -24.86 17.21 -9.13
C ILE A 267 -26.22 16.49 -9.12
N ASN A 268 -27.09 16.79 -10.11
CA ASN A 268 -28.40 16.15 -10.22
C ASN A 268 -28.29 14.64 -10.46
N GLN A 269 -27.35 14.19 -11.31
CA GLN A 269 -27.10 12.75 -11.54
C GLN A 269 -26.58 12.03 -10.29
N LEU A 270 -25.65 12.65 -9.55
CA LEU A 270 -25.12 12.08 -8.30
C LEU A 270 -26.21 11.97 -7.23
N ASN A 271 -27.09 12.98 -7.11
CA ASN A 271 -28.23 12.94 -6.19
C ASN A 271 -29.28 11.89 -6.61
N GLU A 272 -29.58 11.75 -7.90
CA GLU A 272 -30.41 10.65 -8.40
C GLU A 272 -29.82 9.26 -8.08
N GLU A 273 -28.49 9.11 -8.14
CA GLU A 273 -27.80 7.87 -7.76
C GLU A 273 -27.87 7.61 -6.26
N SER A 274 -27.73 8.64 -5.40
CA SER A 274 -27.97 8.56 -3.95
C SER A 274 -29.36 8.01 -3.63
N HIS A 275 -30.42 8.58 -4.23
CA HIS A 275 -31.79 8.13 -3.98
C HIS A 275 -32.02 6.68 -4.44
N LYS A 276 -31.51 6.31 -5.63
CA LYS A 276 -31.57 4.92 -6.16
C LYS A 276 -30.72 3.92 -5.38
N LEU A 277 -29.86 4.37 -4.48
CA LEU A 277 -29.12 3.55 -3.52
C LEU A 277 -29.91 3.43 -2.20
N ALA A 278 -30.41 4.54 -1.65
CA ALA A 278 -31.23 4.57 -0.44
C ALA A 278 -32.49 3.69 -0.54
N GLU A 279 -33.22 3.77 -1.66
CA GLU A 279 -34.38 2.91 -1.91
C GLU A 279 -34.05 1.40 -1.87
N LYS A 280 -32.84 1.01 -2.28
CA LYS A 280 -32.40 -0.40 -2.24
C LYS A 280 -32.02 -0.85 -0.84
N THR A 281 -31.52 0.07 0.00
CA THR A 281 -31.22 -0.20 1.42
C THR A 281 -32.52 -0.36 2.21
N GLU A 282 -33.50 0.54 2.07
CA GLU A 282 -34.81 0.37 2.73
C GLU A 282 -35.52 -0.93 2.33
N VAL A 283 -35.38 -1.37 1.08
CA VAL A 283 -35.95 -2.64 0.58
C VAL A 283 -35.19 -3.88 1.11
N LYS A 284 -33.98 -3.72 1.65
CA LYS A 284 -33.30 -4.73 2.46
C LYS A 284 -33.83 -4.73 3.89
N ASP A 285 -33.83 -3.60 4.57
CA ASP A 285 -34.24 -3.53 5.98
C ASP A 285 -35.70 -4.00 6.16
N LYS A 286 -36.58 -3.64 5.22
CA LYS A 286 -38.00 -4.10 5.16
C LYS A 286 -38.16 -5.59 4.79
N LYS A 287 -37.09 -6.31 4.45
CA LYS A 287 -37.04 -7.77 4.30
C LYS A 287 -36.42 -8.46 5.50
N ASP A 288 -35.39 -7.86 6.10
CA ASP A 288 -34.69 -8.47 7.24
C ASP A 288 -35.56 -8.41 8.51
N VAL A 289 -36.33 -7.32 8.72
CA VAL A 289 -37.43 -7.26 9.72
C VAL A 289 -38.54 -8.32 9.46
N LYS A 290 -38.64 -8.87 8.23
CA LYS A 290 -39.55 -9.98 7.86
C LYS A 290 -38.90 -11.37 7.96
N LEU A 291 -37.64 -11.47 8.35
CA LEU A 291 -37.00 -12.71 8.81
C LEU A 291 -37.15 -12.87 10.33
N ASP A 292 -36.86 -11.83 11.11
CA ASP A 292 -36.90 -11.89 12.58
C ASP A 292 -38.30 -12.23 13.11
N SER A 293 -39.32 -11.58 12.52
CA SER A 293 -40.74 -11.87 12.78
C SER A 293 -41.23 -13.26 12.31
N LYS A 294 -40.33 -14.12 11.79
CA LYS A 294 -40.56 -15.56 11.54
C LYS A 294 -39.68 -16.48 12.38
N LEU A 295 -38.64 -15.95 13.04
CA LEU A 295 -37.78 -16.71 13.94
C LEU A 295 -38.45 -16.85 15.32
N GLU A 296 -39.17 -15.83 15.78
CA GLU A 296 -39.93 -15.87 17.05
C GLU A 296 -41.10 -16.88 17.06
N SER A 297 -41.55 -17.35 15.89
CA SER A 297 -42.69 -18.28 15.79
C SER A 297 -42.33 -19.78 15.90
N ASN A 298 -41.08 -20.15 16.21
CA ASN A 298 -40.60 -21.55 16.16
C ASN A 298 -39.72 -21.97 17.37
N SER A 299 -40.10 -21.61 18.60
CA SER A 299 -39.35 -21.95 19.82
C SER A 299 -40.20 -22.60 20.93
N THR A 300 -40.87 -23.71 20.62
CA THR A 300 -41.63 -24.48 21.63
C THR A 300 -40.72 -25.43 22.42
N ILE A 301 -40.39 -25.02 23.65
CA ILE A 301 -40.17 -25.83 24.89
C ILE A 301 -39.50 -27.21 24.73
N ILE A 302 -38.26 -27.34 25.25
CA ILE A 302 -37.87 -28.44 26.15
C ILE A 302 -37.05 -27.85 27.32
N ASN A 303 -37.48 -28.10 28.56
CA ASN A 303 -36.71 -27.80 29.78
C ASN A 303 -35.71 -28.93 30.08
N LEU A 304 -34.57 -28.60 30.69
CA LEU A 304 -33.78 -29.52 31.53
C LEU A 304 -32.92 -28.72 32.52
N ASN A 305 -33.27 -28.79 33.80
CA ASN A 305 -32.35 -28.44 34.90
C ASN A 305 -31.55 -29.69 35.30
N ASP A 306 -30.30 -29.53 35.74
CA ASP A 306 -29.90 -29.74 37.15
C ASP A 306 -28.37 -29.92 37.31
N ASN A 307 -27.87 -29.57 38.51
CA ASN A 307 -26.56 -29.96 39.09
C ASN A 307 -25.27 -29.36 38.46
N LYS A 308 -24.22 -29.04 39.23
CA LYS A 308 -24.05 -28.64 40.65
C LYS A 308 -22.58 -28.19 40.90
N GLU A 309 -22.30 -27.72 42.12
CA GLU A 309 -20.96 -27.55 42.74
C GLU A 309 -20.09 -26.40 42.15
N ASN A 310 -19.79 -25.34 42.93
CA ASN A 310 -18.67 -25.14 43.89
C ASN A 310 -17.36 -24.71 43.16
N ASP A 311 -16.54 -23.71 43.56
CA ASP A 311 -16.52 -22.63 44.58
C ASP A 311 -15.66 -21.44 43.98
N GLU A 312 -15.23 -20.32 44.61
CA GLU A 312 -15.17 -19.87 46.01
C GLU A 312 -15.22 -18.31 46.15
N ILE A 313 -15.54 -17.88 47.38
CA ILE A 313 -15.50 -16.58 48.07
C ILE A 313 -14.52 -15.47 47.56
N THR A 314 -15.04 -14.23 47.41
CA THR A 314 -14.51 -13.04 48.17
C THR A 314 -15.50 -11.86 48.17
N ASP A 315 -15.63 -11.19 49.31
CA ASP A 315 -16.67 -10.19 49.61
C ASP A 315 -16.04 -8.78 49.73
N SER A 316 -16.68 -7.74 49.19
CA SER A 316 -16.52 -6.36 49.69
C SER A 316 -17.70 -5.48 49.27
N LYS A 317 -18.26 -4.74 50.23
CA LYS A 317 -19.48 -3.91 50.07
C LYS A 317 -19.14 -2.43 50.11
N VAL A 318 -19.75 -1.64 49.23
CA VAL A 318 -20.03 -0.20 49.44
C VAL A 318 -21.42 0.09 48.87
N GLN A 319 -22.21 0.95 49.53
CA GLN A 319 -23.54 1.39 49.09
C GLN A 319 -23.45 2.75 48.36
N PRO A 320 -24.43 3.09 47.50
CA PRO A 320 -24.48 4.40 46.83
C PRO A 320 -24.83 5.53 47.80
N VAL A 321 -24.60 6.76 47.36
CA VAL A 321 -25.01 8.01 48.02
C VAL A 321 -25.70 8.90 46.98
N ASP A 322 -26.87 9.41 47.32
CA ASP A 322 -27.67 10.30 46.46
C ASP A 322 -27.22 11.76 46.58
N THR A 323 -27.27 12.50 45.47
CA THR A 323 -27.38 13.98 45.47
C THR A 323 -28.16 14.43 44.23
N ASP A 324 -29.39 14.90 44.43
CA ASP A 324 -30.11 15.73 43.44
C ASP A 324 -29.53 17.15 43.40
N GLU A 325 -29.59 17.81 42.25
CA GLU A 325 -30.03 19.23 42.12
C GLU A 325 -30.18 19.64 40.65
N GLU A 326 -31.30 20.30 40.30
CA GLU A 326 -31.56 20.93 38.98
C GLU A 326 -31.70 22.47 39.11
N PRO A 327 -31.53 23.24 38.02
CA PRO A 327 -31.14 24.65 38.11
C PRO A 327 -32.31 25.69 38.09
N PRO A 328 -32.10 26.89 38.68
CA PRO A 328 -33.00 28.03 38.55
C PRO A 328 -32.69 28.94 37.34
N GLN A 329 -33.68 29.73 36.91
CA GLN A 329 -33.63 30.54 35.68
C GLN A 329 -33.41 32.06 35.88
N LEU A 330 -32.89 32.70 34.82
CA LEU A 330 -33.22 34.04 34.28
C LEU A 330 -33.74 35.15 35.23
N LYS A 331 -33.06 36.31 35.19
CA LYS A 331 -33.76 37.61 35.19
C LYS A 331 -32.97 38.71 34.46
N LYS A 332 -33.70 39.70 33.95
CA LYS A 332 -33.19 40.86 33.19
C LYS A 332 -33.00 42.08 34.10
N THR A 333 -32.09 42.97 33.72
CA THR A 333 -32.18 44.41 34.02
C THR A 333 -31.68 45.21 32.81
N GLU A 334 -32.45 46.23 32.42
CA GLU A 334 -32.09 47.20 31.39
C GLU A 334 -31.67 48.52 32.05
N THR A 335 -30.73 49.24 31.46
CA THR A 335 -30.56 50.69 31.73
C THR A 335 -30.20 51.41 30.43
N LYS A 336 -30.98 52.44 30.05
CA LYS A 336 -30.69 53.36 28.95
C LYS A 336 -30.37 54.76 29.48
N MET A 337 -29.34 55.40 28.92
CA MET A 337 -29.24 56.85 28.60
C MET A 337 -28.19 56.95 27.46
N ASN A 338 -28.43 57.64 26.34
CA ASN A 338 -28.50 59.09 26.12
C ASN A 338 -27.19 59.82 26.48
N SER A 339 -26.64 60.76 25.69
CA SER A 339 -26.91 61.20 24.29
C SER A 339 -25.91 62.30 23.88
N SER A 340 -25.51 62.37 22.60
CA SER A 340 -24.86 63.53 21.91
C SER A 340 -23.54 64.07 22.55
N GLU A 341 -22.69 64.92 21.92
CA GLU A 341 -22.80 65.82 20.76
C GLU A 341 -21.39 66.25 20.26
N THR A 342 -21.25 66.73 19.00
CA THR A 342 -20.12 67.54 18.43
C THR A 342 -18.66 67.01 18.49
N ASN A 343 -17.66 67.64 17.83
CA ASN A 343 -17.44 68.00 16.40
C ASN A 343 -16.00 68.56 16.26
N GLU A 344 -15.57 68.87 15.02
CA GLU A 344 -14.46 69.77 14.64
C GLU A 344 -12.98 69.35 14.86
N ASP A 345 -12.38 69.00 13.72
CA ASP A 345 -11.16 69.59 13.14
C ASP A 345 -9.81 69.59 13.89
N THR A 346 -8.84 68.87 13.33
CA THR A 346 -7.58 69.50 12.90
C THR A 346 -7.00 68.84 11.65
N ILE A 347 -6.64 69.65 10.64
CA ILE A 347 -5.90 69.20 9.45
C ILE A 347 -4.42 69.53 9.63
N LEU A 348 -3.53 68.56 9.43
CA LEU A 348 -2.16 68.83 9.00
C LEU A 348 -1.75 67.78 7.97
N LEU A 349 -1.37 68.23 6.76
CA LEU A 349 -0.65 67.40 5.82
C LEU A 349 0.81 67.36 6.24
N ASP A 350 1.48 66.21 6.08
CA ASP A 350 2.86 66.23 5.61
C ASP A 350 3.15 65.03 4.69
N CYS A 351 3.86 65.29 3.61
CA CYS A 351 3.97 64.36 2.48
C CYS A 351 5.33 63.65 2.46
N LYS A 352 5.35 62.36 2.81
CA LYS A 352 6.46 61.46 2.45
C LYS A 352 5.97 60.33 1.54
N LYS A 353 6.60 60.25 0.36
CA LYS A 353 6.38 59.18 -0.61
C LYS A 353 7.23 57.99 -0.20
N GLU A 354 6.59 56.87 0.11
CA GLU A 354 7.19 55.54 0.04
C GLU A 354 6.24 54.65 -0.77
N GLU A 355 6.81 53.76 -1.58
CA GLU A 355 6.09 52.99 -2.57
C GLU A 355 5.25 51.91 -1.88
N LYS A 356 3.93 51.99 -2.04
CA LYS A 356 3.03 50.89 -1.66
C LYS A 356 2.77 50.03 -2.88
N ASP A 357 3.15 48.76 -2.78
CA ASP A 357 2.66 47.72 -3.68
C ASP A 357 1.15 47.82 -3.83
N ALA A 358 0.67 47.66 -5.06
CA ALA A 358 -0.76 47.67 -5.34
C ALA A 358 -1.40 46.42 -4.74
N ILE A 359 -1.90 46.52 -3.50
CA ILE A 359 -2.76 45.52 -2.88
C ILE A 359 -4.07 45.50 -3.66
N VAL A 360 -4.10 44.71 -4.73
CA VAL A 360 -5.33 44.29 -5.39
C VAL A 360 -6.16 43.55 -4.34
N PRO A 361 -7.35 44.02 -3.97
CA PRO A 361 -8.20 43.28 -3.04
C PRO A 361 -8.54 41.93 -3.71
N PRO A 362 -8.45 40.80 -2.99
CA PRO A 362 -8.76 39.50 -3.58
C PRO A 362 -10.21 39.50 -4.04
N LEU A 363 -10.46 39.25 -5.32
CA LEU A 363 -11.81 39.16 -5.86
C LEU A 363 -12.56 38.08 -5.08
N HIS A 364 -13.49 38.51 -4.23
CA HIS A 364 -14.49 37.62 -3.67
C HIS A 364 -15.49 37.31 -4.78
N VAL A 365 -15.21 36.22 -5.49
CA VAL A 365 -16.25 35.52 -6.26
C VAL A 365 -17.18 34.91 -5.22
N ASP A 366 -18.43 35.39 -5.15
CA ASP A 366 -19.44 34.73 -4.34
C ASP A 366 -19.62 33.29 -4.83
N LYS A 367 -19.38 32.33 -3.94
CA LYS A 367 -19.33 30.91 -4.26
C LYS A 367 -20.73 30.38 -4.57
N GLU A 368 -21.05 30.32 -5.87
CA GLU A 368 -22.41 30.08 -6.35
C GLU A 368 -22.93 28.63 -6.16
N ILE A 369 -22.04 27.65 -5.99
CA ILE A 369 -22.39 26.23 -5.87
C ILE A 369 -21.73 25.62 -4.64
N ILE A 370 -22.52 25.00 -3.77
CA ILE A 370 -22.03 24.27 -2.59
C ILE A 370 -22.29 22.78 -2.80
N LEU A 371 -21.24 21.95 -2.75
CA LEU A 371 -21.35 20.50 -2.80
C LEU A 371 -21.81 19.98 -1.43
N THR A 372 -22.91 19.23 -1.42
CA THR A 372 -23.49 18.64 -0.21
C THR A 372 -22.79 17.33 0.17
N TYR A 373 -23.14 16.78 1.34
CA TYR A 373 -22.66 15.49 1.82
C TYR A 373 -22.90 14.37 0.79
N GLU A 374 -24.10 14.31 0.22
CA GLU A 374 -24.55 13.25 -0.70
C GLU A 374 -23.76 13.30 -2.01
N VAL A 375 -23.56 14.51 -2.56
CA VAL A 375 -22.79 14.73 -3.79
C VAL A 375 -21.34 14.32 -3.60
N VAL A 376 -20.71 14.71 -2.49
CA VAL A 376 -19.31 14.35 -2.19
C VAL A 376 -19.18 12.86 -1.88
N GLN A 377 -20.13 12.28 -1.16
CA GLN A 377 -20.20 10.85 -0.89
C GLN A 377 -20.28 10.04 -2.19
N GLN A 378 -21.23 10.35 -3.08
CA GLN A 378 -21.34 9.65 -4.36
C GLN A 378 -20.16 9.94 -5.28
N PHE A 379 -19.64 11.17 -5.35
CA PHE A 379 -18.45 11.45 -6.16
C PHE A 379 -17.24 10.62 -5.72
N LEU A 380 -16.98 10.52 -4.42
CA LEU A 380 -15.88 9.72 -3.90
C LEU A 380 -16.14 8.21 -4.06
N GLN A 381 -17.38 7.73 -3.85
CA GLN A 381 -17.76 6.33 -4.09
C GLN A 381 -17.72 5.93 -5.58
N LYS A 382 -18.12 6.82 -6.50
CA LYS A 382 -18.17 6.59 -7.96
C LYS A 382 -16.78 6.65 -8.60
N THR A 383 -15.89 7.48 -8.06
CA THR A 383 -14.47 7.52 -8.47
C THR A 383 -13.62 6.47 -7.77
N MET A 384 -14.07 5.91 -6.63
CA MET A 384 -13.53 4.66 -6.09
C MET A 384 -14.14 3.46 -6.83
N TYR A 385 -13.41 2.94 -7.83
CA TYR A 385 -13.55 1.53 -8.21
C TYR A 385 -13.11 0.66 -7.03
N LYS A 386 -14.03 0.49 -6.06
CA LYS A 386 -13.85 0.04 -4.67
C LYS A 386 -12.45 -0.43 -4.29
N TYR A 387 -11.70 0.47 -3.66
CA TYR A 387 -10.37 0.21 -3.13
C TYR A 387 -10.18 0.81 -1.73
N ASP A 388 -10.70 0.09 -0.74
CA ASP A 388 -10.27 0.25 0.65
C ASP A 388 -9.12 -0.73 0.90
N LYS A 389 -7.93 -0.21 1.25
CA LYS A 389 -6.73 -1.02 1.58
C LYS A 389 -6.88 -1.81 2.88
N SER A 390 -7.84 -1.43 3.72
CA SER A 390 -8.25 -2.11 4.96
C SER A 390 -9.50 -3.00 4.75
N GLY A 391 -10.14 -2.90 3.59
CA GLY A 391 -11.51 -3.36 3.39
C GLY A 391 -11.63 -4.78 2.84
N GLU A 392 -12.74 -5.43 3.18
CA GLU A 392 -13.13 -6.75 2.68
C GLU A 392 -13.11 -6.82 1.14
N GLU A 393 -13.41 -5.71 0.46
CA GLU A 393 -13.56 -5.70 -1.00
C GLU A 393 -12.24 -5.80 -1.79
N HIS A 394 -11.11 -5.30 -1.25
CA HIS A 394 -9.78 -5.58 -1.83
C HIS A 394 -9.53 -7.10 -1.85
N TYR A 395 -9.76 -7.76 -0.71
CA TYR A 395 -9.63 -9.22 -0.61
C TYR A 395 -10.62 -9.95 -1.50
N ASN A 396 -11.88 -9.50 -1.60
CA ASN A 396 -12.87 -10.12 -2.47
C ASN A 396 -12.52 -10.00 -3.96
N ILE A 397 -12.01 -8.85 -4.42
CA ILE A 397 -11.57 -8.65 -5.82
C ILE A 397 -10.33 -9.50 -6.11
N LEU A 398 -9.30 -9.47 -5.25
CA LEU A 398 -8.09 -10.27 -5.42
C LEU A 398 -8.37 -11.79 -5.37
N SER A 399 -9.34 -12.19 -4.54
CA SER A 399 -9.82 -13.57 -4.43
C SER A 399 -10.71 -13.97 -5.62
N ALA A 400 -11.48 -13.05 -6.20
CA ALA A 400 -12.21 -13.27 -7.45
C ALA A 400 -11.25 -13.48 -8.62
N PHE A 401 -10.25 -12.61 -8.78
CA PHE A 401 -9.18 -12.76 -9.78
C PHE A 401 -8.48 -14.14 -9.68
N HIS A 402 -8.06 -14.55 -8.48
CA HIS A 402 -7.44 -15.87 -8.29
C HIS A 402 -8.40 -17.02 -8.60
N LYS A 403 -9.68 -16.92 -8.21
CA LYS A 403 -10.70 -17.93 -8.57
C LYS A 403 -10.93 -18.02 -10.08
N SER A 404 -10.93 -16.89 -10.80
CA SER A 404 -11.06 -16.88 -12.27
C SER A 404 -9.84 -17.47 -12.98
N LEU A 405 -8.61 -17.18 -12.50
CA LEU A 405 -7.38 -17.82 -12.99
C LEU A 405 -7.47 -19.34 -12.84
N ARG A 406 -7.82 -19.82 -11.64
CA ARG A 406 -8.04 -21.24 -11.30
C ARG A 406 -9.15 -21.87 -12.13
N GLY A 407 -10.23 -21.12 -12.38
CA GLY A 407 -11.40 -21.54 -13.13
C GLY A 407 -11.23 -21.58 -14.66
N SER A 408 -10.11 -21.07 -15.19
CA SER A 408 -9.87 -20.92 -16.64
C SER A 408 -10.88 -20.02 -17.35
N ASP A 409 -11.35 -18.97 -16.66
CA ASP A 409 -12.28 -17.97 -17.20
C ASP A 409 -11.50 -16.72 -17.66
N GLU A 410 -11.21 -16.64 -18.96
CA GLU A 410 -10.39 -15.57 -19.55
C GLU A 410 -11.04 -14.19 -19.44
N ASP A 411 -12.36 -14.10 -19.63
CA ASP A 411 -13.12 -12.85 -19.57
C ASP A 411 -13.17 -12.31 -18.13
N ALA A 412 -13.47 -13.17 -17.16
CA ALA A 412 -13.46 -12.78 -15.75
C ALA A 412 -12.04 -12.46 -15.25
N VAL A 413 -11.01 -13.18 -15.69
CA VAL A 413 -9.60 -12.86 -15.38
C VAL A 413 -9.25 -11.45 -15.86
N MET A 414 -9.59 -11.09 -17.09
CA MET A 414 -9.34 -9.75 -17.62
C MET A 414 -10.18 -8.67 -16.94
N TYR A 415 -11.45 -8.94 -16.63
CA TYR A 415 -12.31 -8.02 -15.89
C TYR A 415 -11.76 -7.73 -14.49
N TRP A 416 -11.44 -8.76 -13.70
CA TRP A 416 -10.91 -8.57 -12.34
C TRP A 416 -9.49 -7.96 -12.35
N LEU A 417 -8.66 -8.28 -13.34
CA LEU A 417 -7.37 -7.62 -13.54
C LEU A 417 -7.52 -6.11 -13.75
N GLN A 418 -8.31 -5.69 -14.73
CA GLN A 418 -8.48 -4.26 -15.02
C GLN A 418 -9.26 -3.54 -13.90
N ARG A 419 -10.17 -4.23 -13.19
CA ARG A 419 -10.77 -3.72 -11.93
C ARG A 419 -9.71 -3.39 -10.88
N MET A 420 -8.76 -4.29 -10.59
CA MET A 420 -7.67 -4.02 -9.63
C MET A 420 -6.76 -2.88 -10.10
N VAL A 421 -6.41 -2.85 -11.38
CA VAL A 421 -5.56 -1.80 -11.96
C VAL A 421 -6.22 -0.42 -11.88
N LEU A 422 -7.50 -0.30 -12.25
CA LEU A 422 -8.27 0.96 -12.14
C LEU A 422 -8.57 1.35 -10.68
N ALA A 423 -8.59 0.38 -9.77
CA ALA A 423 -8.72 0.57 -8.32
C ALA A 423 -7.44 1.13 -7.66
N GLY A 424 -6.29 1.09 -8.33
CA GLY A 424 -5.01 1.52 -7.75
C GLY A 424 -4.30 0.46 -6.90
N GLU A 425 -4.58 -0.82 -7.16
CA GLU A 425 -3.81 -1.95 -6.63
C GLU A 425 -2.32 -1.86 -7.04
N ASP A 426 -1.40 -2.35 -6.19
CA ASP A 426 0.01 -2.46 -6.56
C ASP A 426 0.17 -3.54 -7.64
N PRO A 427 0.68 -3.23 -8.85
CA PRO A 427 1.00 -4.23 -9.87
C PRO A 427 1.83 -5.41 -9.35
N LYS A 428 2.66 -5.20 -8.32
CA LYS A 428 3.46 -6.24 -7.67
C LYS A 428 2.61 -7.17 -6.80
N ASN A 429 1.48 -6.72 -6.23
CA ASN A 429 0.51 -7.59 -5.55
C ASN A 429 -0.18 -8.53 -6.54
N ILE A 430 -0.63 -8.00 -7.68
CA ILE A 430 -1.24 -8.77 -8.77
C ILE A 430 -0.24 -9.83 -9.27
N ALA A 431 1.01 -9.42 -9.55
CA ALA A 431 2.06 -10.34 -9.98
C ALA A 431 2.46 -11.37 -8.90
N ARG A 432 2.53 -11.00 -7.60
CA ARG A 432 2.68 -11.94 -6.48
C ARG A 432 1.57 -13.01 -6.50
N ARG A 433 0.32 -12.61 -6.73
CA ARG A 433 -0.84 -13.51 -6.80
C ARG A 433 -0.76 -14.47 -8.00
N MET A 434 -0.28 -14.00 -9.14
CA MET A 434 -0.04 -14.84 -10.33
C MET A 434 1.09 -15.85 -10.11
N VAL A 435 2.21 -15.47 -9.48
CA VAL A 435 3.30 -16.42 -9.12
C VAL A 435 2.77 -17.52 -8.19
N ALA A 436 1.95 -17.16 -7.19
CA ALA A 436 1.31 -18.15 -6.32
C ALA A 436 0.37 -19.08 -7.10
N CYS A 437 -0.51 -18.55 -7.95
CA CYS A 437 -1.43 -19.34 -8.77
C CYS A 437 -0.68 -20.29 -9.74
N ALA A 438 0.44 -19.85 -10.32
CA ALA A 438 1.26 -20.69 -11.19
C ALA A 438 1.90 -21.87 -10.44
N GLY A 439 2.34 -21.68 -9.18
CA GLY A 439 2.87 -22.77 -8.34
C GLY A 439 1.80 -23.69 -7.75
N GLU A 440 0.63 -23.13 -7.38
CA GLU A 440 -0.46 -23.83 -6.67
C GLU A 440 -1.40 -24.60 -7.60
N ASP A 441 -1.86 -23.95 -8.67
CA ASP A 441 -2.98 -24.40 -9.51
C ASP A 441 -2.57 -24.89 -10.91
N VAL A 442 -1.32 -24.66 -11.32
CA VAL A 442 -0.73 -25.18 -12.57
C VAL A 442 0.41 -26.13 -12.26
N GLY A 443 1.35 -25.71 -11.41
CA GLY A 443 2.41 -26.55 -10.86
C GLY A 443 3.23 -27.24 -11.95
N VAL A 444 3.44 -28.55 -11.82
CA VAL A 444 4.22 -29.35 -12.77
C VAL A 444 3.45 -29.80 -14.01
N ALA A 445 2.19 -29.39 -14.20
CA ALA A 445 1.46 -29.63 -15.45
C ALA A 445 1.91 -28.68 -16.58
N ASP A 446 2.33 -27.45 -16.23
CA ASP A 446 3.03 -26.55 -17.14
C ASP A 446 4.02 -25.64 -16.35
N PRO A 447 5.29 -26.06 -16.21
CA PRO A 447 6.31 -25.29 -15.52
C PRO A 447 6.59 -23.90 -16.13
N GLN A 448 6.22 -23.65 -17.39
CA GLN A 448 6.44 -22.35 -18.04
C GLN A 448 5.54 -21.25 -17.43
N ALA A 449 4.40 -21.61 -16.84
CA ALA A 449 3.53 -20.66 -16.15
C ALA A 449 4.25 -19.95 -14.99
N LEU A 450 5.09 -20.68 -14.23
CA LEU A 450 5.85 -20.10 -13.13
C LEU A 450 6.99 -19.21 -13.63
N ILE A 451 7.68 -19.63 -14.70
CA ILE A 451 8.74 -18.84 -15.35
C ILE A 451 8.16 -17.52 -15.88
N LEU A 452 7.04 -17.58 -16.59
CA LEU A 452 6.35 -16.38 -17.09
C LEU A 452 5.90 -15.47 -15.94
N ALA A 453 5.31 -16.02 -14.86
CA ALA A 453 4.87 -15.22 -13.72
C ALA A 453 6.02 -14.51 -12.99
N VAL A 454 7.16 -15.17 -12.82
CA VAL A 454 8.37 -14.56 -12.23
C VAL A 454 8.95 -13.48 -13.16
N ASN A 455 9.02 -13.74 -14.47
CA ASN A 455 9.47 -12.76 -15.44
C ASN A 455 8.53 -11.54 -15.48
N THR A 456 7.21 -11.73 -15.43
CA THR A 456 6.22 -10.65 -15.34
C THR A 456 6.38 -9.85 -14.05
N PHE A 457 6.65 -10.47 -12.91
CA PHE A 457 6.97 -9.75 -11.67
C PHE A 457 8.22 -8.87 -11.83
N GLN A 458 9.27 -9.37 -12.49
CA GLN A 458 10.47 -8.58 -12.80
C GLN A 458 10.17 -7.43 -13.79
N SER A 459 9.39 -7.67 -14.85
CA SER A 459 8.95 -6.62 -15.78
C SER A 459 8.17 -5.52 -15.07
N VAL A 460 7.28 -5.88 -14.14
CA VAL A 460 6.55 -4.93 -13.28
C VAL A 460 7.51 -4.10 -12.40
N GLN A 461 8.59 -4.69 -11.88
CA GLN A 461 9.60 -3.96 -11.11
C GLN A 461 10.48 -3.05 -11.97
N MET A 462 10.82 -3.45 -13.20
CA MET A 462 11.76 -2.74 -14.08
C MET A 462 11.11 -1.64 -14.93
N ILE A 463 9.88 -1.88 -15.41
CA ILE A 463 9.17 -0.99 -16.32
C ILE A 463 8.24 -0.05 -15.56
N GLY A 464 7.53 -0.55 -14.54
CA GLY A 464 6.49 0.19 -13.86
C GLY A 464 5.17 0.27 -14.64
N TYR A 465 4.23 1.07 -14.12
CA TYR A 465 2.88 1.25 -14.66
C TYR A 465 2.77 2.66 -15.27
N PRO A 466 2.09 2.87 -16.43
CA PRO A 466 1.11 1.99 -17.08
C PRO A 466 1.63 0.82 -17.92
N GLU A 467 2.88 0.86 -18.39
CA GLU A 467 3.36 0.00 -19.49
C GLU A 467 3.37 -1.50 -19.12
N CYS A 468 3.61 -1.87 -17.86
CA CYS A 468 3.54 -3.27 -17.42
C CYS A 468 2.14 -3.91 -17.44
N ASN A 469 1.06 -3.15 -17.70
CA ASN A 469 -0.31 -3.71 -17.78
C ASN A 469 -0.42 -4.80 -18.86
N PHE A 470 0.29 -4.65 -19.99
CA PHE A 470 0.36 -5.68 -21.03
C PHE A 470 1.04 -6.96 -20.54
N CYS A 471 2.12 -6.84 -19.76
CA CYS A 471 2.80 -7.98 -19.15
C CYS A 471 1.91 -8.71 -18.13
N LEU A 472 1.14 -7.96 -17.33
CA LEU A 472 0.16 -8.52 -16.40
C LEU A 472 -0.94 -9.29 -17.16
N ALA A 473 -1.54 -8.67 -18.17
CA ALA A 473 -2.62 -9.28 -18.97
C ALA A 473 -2.17 -10.55 -19.69
N GLN A 474 -0.99 -10.52 -20.33
CA GLN A 474 -0.42 -11.69 -21.02
C GLN A 474 -0.16 -12.85 -20.05
N CYS A 475 0.38 -12.56 -18.86
CA CYS A 475 0.62 -13.57 -17.83
C CYS A 475 -0.70 -14.15 -17.28
N ALA A 476 -1.68 -13.29 -16.99
CA ALA A 476 -2.98 -13.69 -16.46
C ALA A 476 -3.73 -14.60 -17.44
N LEU A 477 -3.78 -14.25 -18.73
CA LEU A 477 -4.38 -15.06 -19.79
C LEU A 477 -3.63 -16.39 -19.99
N TYR A 478 -2.29 -16.39 -19.91
CA TYR A 478 -1.50 -17.62 -19.99
C TYR A 478 -1.82 -18.57 -18.83
N ILE A 479 -1.82 -18.08 -17.59
CA ILE A 479 -2.17 -18.87 -16.40
C ILE A 479 -3.62 -19.35 -16.46
N ALA A 480 -4.56 -18.54 -16.95
CA ALA A 480 -5.95 -18.94 -17.18
C ALA A 480 -6.04 -20.12 -18.15
N ARG A 481 -5.29 -20.09 -19.26
CA ARG A 481 -5.28 -21.12 -20.31
C ARG A 481 -4.44 -22.37 -19.97
N ALA A 482 -3.48 -22.26 -19.07
CA ALA A 482 -2.58 -23.35 -18.67
C ALA A 482 -3.33 -24.55 -18.05
N PRO A 483 -2.83 -25.79 -18.24
CA PRO A 483 -3.45 -27.00 -17.67
C PRO A 483 -3.43 -26.97 -16.14
N LYS A 484 -4.61 -27.07 -15.52
CA LYS A 484 -4.75 -26.96 -14.06
C LYS A 484 -4.38 -28.24 -13.33
N SER A 485 -3.38 -28.18 -12.46
CA SER A 485 -2.96 -29.25 -11.57
C SER A 485 -2.60 -28.75 -10.19
N VAL A 486 -3.21 -29.36 -9.18
CA VAL A 486 -2.91 -29.15 -7.75
C VAL A 486 -2.08 -30.31 -7.18
N CYS A 487 -1.39 -31.09 -8.03
CA CYS A 487 -0.60 -32.24 -7.58
C CYS A 487 0.55 -31.83 -6.65
N THR A 488 1.26 -30.75 -7.00
CA THR A 488 2.32 -30.16 -6.16
C THR A 488 1.79 -29.72 -4.79
N LEU A 489 0.68 -28.96 -4.78
CA LEU A 489 0.00 -28.53 -3.54
C LEU A 489 -0.39 -29.71 -2.67
N LYS A 490 -1.07 -30.72 -3.24
CA LYS A 490 -1.50 -31.92 -2.51
C LYS A 490 -0.33 -32.69 -1.92
N ALA A 491 0.74 -32.89 -2.69
CA ALA A 491 1.94 -33.58 -2.23
C ALA A 491 2.62 -32.83 -1.07
N MET A 492 2.73 -31.50 -1.15
CA MET A 492 3.26 -30.66 -0.07
C MET A 492 2.41 -30.74 1.21
N LEU A 493 1.08 -30.64 1.08
CA LEU A 493 0.17 -30.73 2.23
C LEU A 493 0.20 -32.12 2.88
N LEU A 494 0.24 -33.19 2.09
CA LEU A 494 0.36 -34.57 2.59
C LEU A 494 1.73 -34.82 3.25
N ALA A 495 2.82 -34.28 2.71
CA ALA A 495 4.14 -34.35 3.35
C ALA A 495 4.14 -33.65 4.71
N ASN A 496 3.59 -32.43 4.79
CA ASN A 496 3.50 -31.64 6.02
C ASN A 496 2.63 -32.33 7.08
N ASP A 497 1.50 -32.95 6.70
CA ASP A 497 0.66 -33.75 7.58
C ASP A 497 1.37 -35.00 8.12
N LEU A 498 2.06 -35.75 7.24
CA LEU A 498 2.85 -36.91 7.64
C LEU A 498 3.97 -36.53 8.61
N ILE A 499 4.74 -35.47 8.34
CA ILE A 499 5.83 -34.99 9.21
C ILE A 499 5.28 -34.60 10.59
N LYS A 500 4.13 -33.90 10.65
CA LYS A 500 3.46 -33.57 11.93
C LYS A 500 3.04 -34.82 12.71
N LYS A 501 2.62 -35.89 12.03
CA LYS A 501 2.15 -37.15 12.64
C LYS A 501 3.27 -38.11 13.03
N THR A 502 4.40 -38.12 12.32
CA THR A 502 5.53 -39.03 12.61
C THR A 502 6.65 -38.39 13.42
N GLY A 503 6.67 -37.05 13.52
CA GLY A 503 7.82 -36.30 13.99
C GLY A 503 9.01 -36.41 13.04
N ALA A 504 10.17 -35.96 13.51
CA ALA A 504 11.44 -36.00 12.79
C ALA A 504 12.02 -37.44 12.72
N LEU A 505 11.48 -38.25 11.81
CA LEU A 505 12.02 -39.57 11.53
C LEU A 505 13.48 -39.47 11.01
N PRO A 506 14.39 -40.36 11.44
CA PRO A 506 15.78 -40.31 11.03
C PRO A 506 15.93 -40.65 9.54
N VAL A 507 16.85 -39.97 8.87
CA VAL A 507 17.27 -40.27 7.49
C VAL A 507 17.86 -41.69 7.44
N PRO A 508 17.46 -42.55 6.47
CA PRO A 508 18.05 -43.88 6.28
C PRO A 508 19.58 -43.83 6.12
N MET A 509 20.29 -44.79 6.73
CA MET A 509 21.76 -44.78 6.81
C MET A 509 22.45 -44.71 5.45
N HIS A 510 21.90 -45.40 4.44
CA HIS A 510 22.44 -45.49 3.09
C HIS A 510 22.28 -44.21 2.25
N ILE A 511 21.53 -43.20 2.71
CA ILE A 511 21.47 -41.87 2.04
C ILE A 511 21.97 -40.72 2.93
N ARG A 512 22.67 -41.03 4.03
CA ARG A 512 23.34 -40.00 4.85
C ARG A 512 24.69 -39.62 4.23
N ASN A 513 25.01 -38.33 4.27
CA ASN A 513 26.36 -37.85 3.95
C ASN A 513 27.39 -38.44 4.94
N ALA A 514 28.55 -38.85 4.43
CA ALA A 514 29.66 -39.42 5.19
C ALA A 514 30.97 -38.63 4.91
N PRO A 515 31.08 -37.35 5.34
CA PRO A 515 32.19 -36.47 4.99
C PRO A 515 33.52 -36.80 5.69
N ASN A 516 33.60 -37.86 6.50
CA ASN A 516 34.83 -38.31 7.14
C ASN A 516 34.83 -39.83 7.42
N ALA A 517 36.03 -40.38 7.56
CA ALA A 517 36.25 -41.81 7.77
C ALA A 517 35.69 -42.36 9.10
N LEU A 518 35.28 -41.52 10.05
CA LEU A 518 34.58 -41.97 11.27
C LEU A 518 33.12 -42.28 10.96
N LEU A 519 32.45 -41.42 10.19
CA LEU A 519 31.05 -41.61 9.77
C LEU A 519 30.91 -42.77 8.77
N GLU A 520 31.86 -42.94 7.84
CA GLU A 520 31.92 -44.14 6.98
C GLU A 520 32.03 -45.44 7.81
N LYS A 521 32.90 -45.45 8.83
CA LYS A 521 33.01 -46.59 9.77
C LYS A 521 31.74 -46.82 10.60
N MET A 522 30.98 -45.78 10.90
CA MET A 522 29.64 -45.86 11.49
C MET A 522 28.54 -46.26 10.49
N GLY A 523 28.87 -46.57 9.24
CA GLY A 523 27.94 -47.06 8.22
C GLY A 523 27.10 -45.98 7.53
N TYR A 524 27.48 -44.71 7.64
CA TYR A 524 26.86 -43.63 6.86
C TYR A 524 27.21 -43.82 5.37
N ASN A 525 26.27 -43.53 4.46
CA ASN A 525 26.39 -43.75 3.01
C ASN A 525 26.59 -45.22 2.59
N LYS A 526 26.59 -46.18 3.53
CA LYS A 526 26.89 -47.59 3.27
C LYS A 526 25.74 -48.23 2.49
N GLY A 527 26.04 -48.68 1.26
CA GLY A 527 25.06 -49.28 0.36
C GLY A 527 24.33 -48.29 -0.55
N TYR A 528 24.75 -47.03 -0.62
CA TYR A 528 24.17 -46.07 -1.57
C TYR A 528 24.40 -46.50 -3.03
N GLN A 529 23.32 -46.57 -3.80
CA GLN A 529 23.35 -46.73 -5.24
C GLN A 529 23.16 -45.35 -5.89
N TYR A 530 24.23 -44.82 -6.49
CA TYR A 530 24.21 -43.50 -7.15
C TYR A 530 23.59 -43.60 -8.56
N PRO A 531 22.39 -43.06 -8.82
CA PRO A 531 21.61 -43.44 -10.02
C PRO A 531 22.26 -43.23 -11.40
N PRO A 532 23.04 -42.16 -11.66
CA PRO A 532 23.69 -41.95 -12.96
C PRO A 532 24.73 -43.01 -13.38
N MET A 533 25.14 -43.91 -12.48
CA MET A 533 26.10 -44.98 -12.78
C MET A 533 25.44 -46.31 -13.18
N PHE A 534 24.12 -46.35 -13.39
CA PHE A 534 23.37 -47.58 -13.69
C PHE A 534 22.52 -47.43 -14.96
N GLU A 535 22.58 -48.43 -15.83
CA GLU A 535 21.87 -48.47 -17.12
C GLU A 535 20.37 -48.80 -17.01
N GLY A 536 19.80 -48.79 -15.80
CA GLY A 536 18.44 -49.26 -15.55
C GLY A 536 17.80 -48.72 -14.26
N PRO A 537 16.48 -48.95 -14.07
CA PRO A 537 15.75 -48.48 -12.90
C PRO A 537 16.25 -49.18 -11.62
N LEU A 538 16.63 -48.37 -10.62
CA LEU A 538 17.13 -48.86 -9.34
C LEU A 538 16.00 -49.11 -8.33
N GLU A 539 16.07 -50.25 -7.63
CA GLU A 539 15.24 -50.56 -6.47
C GLU A 539 15.92 -50.15 -5.15
N GLN A 540 16.16 -48.85 -5.03
CA GLN A 540 16.57 -48.17 -3.80
C GLN A 540 15.40 -47.37 -3.20
N THR A 541 15.25 -47.42 -1.87
CA THR A 541 14.29 -46.61 -1.12
C THR A 541 14.93 -45.29 -0.64
N TYR A 542 14.12 -44.23 -0.57
CA TYR A 542 14.58 -42.89 -0.15
C TYR A 542 13.77 -42.31 1.03
N LEU A 543 12.65 -42.93 1.40
CA LEU A 543 11.87 -42.59 2.59
C LEU A 543 12.35 -43.41 3.80
N PRO A 544 12.21 -42.91 5.04
CA PRO A 544 12.36 -43.70 6.26
C PRO A 544 11.48 -44.96 6.25
N ASP A 545 11.90 -46.03 6.92
CA ASP A 545 11.26 -47.36 6.83
C ASP A 545 9.75 -47.33 7.15
N LYS A 546 9.37 -46.54 8.16
CA LYS A 546 7.97 -46.31 8.57
C LYS A 546 7.09 -45.63 7.51
N LEU A 547 7.70 -45.10 6.43
CA LEU A 547 7.06 -44.35 5.35
C LEU A 547 7.24 -44.99 3.96
N ILE A 548 8.00 -46.08 3.80
CA ILE A 548 8.25 -46.72 2.48
C ILE A 548 6.93 -47.00 1.73
N ASN A 549 5.90 -47.46 2.43
CA ASN A 549 4.58 -47.78 1.87
C ASN A 549 3.61 -46.59 1.85
N LYS A 550 4.09 -45.34 1.91
CA LYS A 550 3.26 -44.11 1.84
C LYS A 550 3.48 -43.39 0.51
N HIS A 551 2.41 -43.19 -0.24
CA HIS A 551 2.43 -42.38 -1.46
C HIS A 551 2.09 -40.93 -1.14
N ILE A 552 3.13 -40.08 -1.13
CA ILE A 552 3.00 -38.63 -0.88
C ILE A 552 2.54 -37.91 -2.15
N MET A 553 3.08 -38.29 -3.32
CA MET A 553 2.72 -37.67 -4.59
C MET A 553 1.33 -38.12 -5.05
N SER A 554 0.46 -37.13 -5.32
CA SER A 554 -0.81 -37.33 -6.02
C SER A 554 -0.62 -37.08 -7.51
N TYR A 555 -1.43 -37.74 -8.35
CA TYR A 555 -1.37 -37.65 -9.81
C TYR A 555 -2.76 -37.31 -10.37
N ASP A 556 -2.82 -36.67 -11.53
CA ASP A 556 -4.06 -36.24 -12.17
C ASP A 556 -4.05 -36.41 -13.70
N ARG A 557 -4.99 -35.75 -14.38
CA ARG A 557 -5.20 -35.82 -15.83
C ARG A 557 -4.04 -35.22 -16.67
N PHE A 558 -3.20 -34.38 -16.07
CA PHE A 558 -2.04 -33.76 -16.71
C PHE A 558 -0.74 -34.31 -16.12
N VAL A 559 -0.65 -34.40 -14.78
CA VAL A 559 0.54 -34.89 -14.07
C VAL A 559 0.43 -36.40 -13.85
N LYS A 560 1.06 -37.17 -14.74
CA LYS A 560 1.11 -38.63 -14.65
C LYS A 560 2.23 -39.13 -13.73
N LYS A 561 2.10 -40.36 -13.24
CA LYS A 561 3.22 -41.09 -12.64
C LYS A 561 4.26 -41.41 -13.71
N GLN A 562 5.49 -40.94 -13.52
CA GLN A 562 6.65 -41.29 -14.33
C GLN A 562 7.08 -42.73 -14.03
N ASP A 563 7.41 -43.55 -15.04
CA ASP A 563 8.07 -44.84 -14.80
C ASP A 563 9.54 -44.57 -14.45
N LYS A 564 10.12 -45.35 -13.53
CA LYS A 564 11.57 -45.29 -13.25
C LYS A 564 12.39 -45.57 -14.51
N LYS A 565 11.86 -46.36 -15.45
CA LYS A 565 12.49 -46.68 -16.73
C LYS A 565 12.68 -45.46 -17.63
N ASP A 566 11.78 -44.47 -17.55
CA ASP A 566 11.80 -43.27 -18.39
C ASP A 566 12.82 -42.21 -17.92
N ILE A 567 13.52 -42.47 -16.80
CA ILE A 567 14.43 -41.52 -16.13
C ILE A 567 15.91 -41.83 -16.42
N VAL A 568 16.21 -43.00 -17.00
CA VAL A 568 17.58 -43.50 -17.17
C VAL A 568 18.33 -42.72 -18.25
N ALA A 569 19.53 -42.23 -17.93
CA ALA A 569 20.44 -41.63 -18.90
C ALA A 569 21.04 -42.72 -19.80
N SER A 570 20.78 -42.65 -21.11
CA SER A 570 21.25 -43.65 -22.09
C SER A 570 22.73 -43.47 -22.47
N LYS A 571 23.63 -43.59 -21.48
CA LYS A 571 25.08 -43.67 -21.65
C LYS A 571 25.71 -44.37 -20.46
N SER A 572 26.35 -45.51 -20.71
CA SER A 572 27.22 -46.16 -19.75
C SER A 572 28.39 -45.24 -19.39
N MET A 573 28.65 -45.10 -18.09
CA MET A 573 29.79 -44.34 -17.57
C MET A 573 30.63 -45.29 -16.73
N ASP A 574 31.92 -45.37 -17.07
CA ASP A 574 32.87 -46.34 -16.52
C ASP A 574 32.91 -46.29 -14.97
N PRO A 575 32.64 -47.41 -14.27
CA PRO A 575 32.73 -47.48 -12.80
C PRO A 575 34.07 -46.97 -12.23
N ASP A 576 35.18 -47.17 -12.95
CA ASP A 576 36.51 -46.75 -12.49
C ASP A 576 36.75 -45.24 -12.64
N PHE A 577 35.88 -44.50 -13.35
CA PHE A 577 36.03 -43.07 -13.60
C PHE A 577 36.17 -42.26 -12.30
N PHE A 578 35.32 -42.53 -11.31
CA PHE A 578 35.40 -41.82 -10.02
C PHE A 578 36.48 -42.34 -9.07
N ILE A 579 36.96 -43.58 -9.24
CA ILE A 579 38.14 -44.07 -8.51
C ILE A 579 39.38 -43.29 -8.95
N LYS A 580 39.46 -42.95 -10.25
CA LYS A 580 40.56 -42.20 -10.86
C LYS A 580 40.62 -40.71 -10.51
N TYR A 581 39.56 -40.15 -9.92
CA TYR A 581 39.43 -38.72 -9.59
C TYR A 581 39.03 -38.45 -8.13
N LYS A 582 39.16 -39.43 -7.22
CA LYS A 582 39.06 -39.20 -5.77
C LYS A 582 40.36 -38.58 -5.23
N HIS A 583 40.35 -37.25 -5.05
CA HIS A 583 41.31 -36.47 -4.28
C HIS A 583 40.61 -35.75 -3.12
#